data_AF-A0A7S3YI16-F1
#
_entry.id   AF-A0A7S3YI16-F1
#
_cell.length_a   1.000
_cell.length_b   1.000
_cell.length_c   1.000
_cell.angle_alpha   90.00
_cell.angle_beta   90.00
_cell.angle_gamma   90.00
#
_symmetry.space_group_name_H-M   'P 1'
#
loop_
_entity.id
_entity.type
_entity.pdbx_description
1 polymer ?
#
loop_
_entity_poly.entity_id
_entity_poly.type
_entity_poly.pdbx_seq_one_letter_code
_entity_poly.pdbx_strand_id
1 'polypeptide(L)'
;MYPEILGMMLERTETQGDKVIDAPDLWKIMEYMKSTDFGTAAEAFAILDVIVNCREDISAETDNERKEKGKRGHVLSEDKQREHKALFKRWLQNENETQFWSELHSFLRTEESPATKIRVLNFLYTMLKSPDYFHVAMRYATVPEHLKLMMRLLDAKNCRIQVVAYNVFKIFFACAFPDPVQRSQIH
;
A
#
# COMPACT_ATOMS: atom_id res chain seq x y z
N MET A 1 8.14 -9.62 -21.99
CA MET A 1 8.45 -8.17 -22.04
C MET A 1 8.06 -7.45 -20.74
N TYR A 2 6.92 -7.77 -20.09
CA TYR A 2 6.53 -7.16 -18.81
C TYR A 2 7.40 -7.49 -17.57
N PRO A 3 7.88 -8.74 -17.38
CA PRO A 3 8.65 -9.10 -16.17
C PRO A 3 10.01 -8.39 -16.08
N GLU A 4 10.63 -8.10 -17.22
CA GLU A 4 11.92 -7.40 -17.28
C GLU A 4 11.79 -5.94 -16.79
N ILE A 5 10.67 -5.28 -17.09
CA ILE A 5 10.41 -3.90 -16.64
C ILE A 5 10.15 -3.86 -15.14
N LEU A 6 9.39 -4.82 -14.62
CA LEU A 6 9.13 -4.94 -13.17
C LEU A 6 10.40 -5.28 -12.39
N GLY A 7 11.22 -6.22 -12.90
CA GLY A 7 12.52 -6.53 -12.32
C GLY A 7 13.46 -5.33 -12.32
N MET A 8 13.51 -4.56 -13.41
CA MET A 8 14.27 -3.31 -13.45
C MET A 8 13.74 -2.24 -12.48
N MET A 9 12.42 -2.17 -12.27
CA MET A 9 11.82 -1.25 -11.29
C MET A 9 12.16 -1.68 -9.86
N LEU A 10 12.08 -2.98 -9.55
CA LEU A 10 12.43 -3.54 -8.25
C LEU A 10 13.92 -3.34 -7.94
N GLU A 11 14.81 -3.69 -8.86
CA GLU A 11 16.25 -3.46 -8.71
C GLU A 11 16.56 -1.97 -8.50
N ARG A 12 15.86 -1.06 -9.19
CA ARG A 12 15.99 0.39 -8.95
C ARG A 12 15.46 0.81 -7.58
N THR A 13 14.38 0.20 -7.06
CA THR A 13 13.88 0.51 -5.72
C THR A 13 14.90 0.11 -4.65
N GLU A 14 15.52 -1.05 -4.81
CA GLU A 14 16.52 -1.58 -3.87
C GLU A 14 17.84 -0.82 -3.92
N THR A 15 18.31 -0.50 -5.12
CA THR A 15 19.65 0.08 -5.32
C THR A 15 19.66 1.61 -5.32
N GLN A 16 18.62 2.25 -5.85
CA GLN A 16 18.67 3.64 -6.31
C GLN A 16 17.56 4.56 -5.81
N GLY A 17 16.56 4.08 -5.06
CA GLY A 17 15.56 4.86 -4.31
C GLY A 17 14.95 6.10 -4.95
N ASP A 18 15.73 7.16 -5.08
CA ASP A 18 15.46 8.43 -5.74
C ASP A 18 14.89 8.34 -7.16
N LYS A 19 15.21 7.29 -7.93
CA LYS A 19 14.83 7.20 -9.36
C LYS A 19 13.52 6.46 -9.65
N VAL A 20 12.88 5.83 -8.66
CA VAL A 20 11.64 5.05 -8.91
C VAL A 20 10.38 5.85 -8.64
N ILE A 21 10.45 6.89 -7.83
CA ILE A 21 9.29 7.70 -7.46
C ILE A 21 9.12 8.86 -8.45
N ASP A 22 9.27 8.56 -9.74
CA ASP A 22 8.77 9.42 -10.81
C ASP A 22 7.31 9.05 -11.10
N ALA A 23 6.43 10.04 -11.19
CA ALA A 23 4.99 9.85 -11.36
C ALA A 23 4.59 8.85 -12.48
N PRO A 24 5.24 8.85 -13.67
CA PRO A 24 4.92 7.91 -14.74
C PRO A 24 5.19 6.44 -14.37
N ASP A 25 6.15 6.16 -13.50
CA ASP A 25 6.53 4.78 -13.16
C ASP A 25 5.57 4.20 -12.10
N LEU A 26 5.09 5.01 -11.16
CA LEU A 26 4.02 4.61 -10.24
C LEU A 26 2.72 4.25 -10.97
N TRP A 27 2.33 5.02 -11.99
CA TRP A 27 1.13 4.70 -12.77
C TRP A 27 1.27 3.40 -13.57
N LYS A 28 2.46 3.11 -14.11
CA LYS A 28 2.74 1.81 -14.75
C LYS A 28 2.61 0.65 -13.77
N ILE A 29 3.07 0.79 -12.54
CA ILE A 29 2.88 -0.24 -11.50
C ILE A 29 1.39 -0.48 -11.25
N MET A 30 0.59 0.59 -11.14
CA MET A 30 -0.87 0.49 -10.98
C MET A 30 -1.54 -0.16 -12.19
N GLU A 31 -1.03 0.06 -13.40
CA GLU A 31 -1.48 -0.64 -14.62
C GLU A 31 -1.15 -2.13 -14.56
N TYR A 32 0.06 -2.50 -14.15
CA TYR A 32 0.47 -3.90 -13.99
C TYR A 32 -0.31 -4.64 -12.91
N MET A 33 -0.77 -3.95 -11.86
CA MET A 33 -1.68 -4.52 -10.87
C MET A 33 -3.03 -4.95 -11.46
N LYS A 34 -3.44 -4.41 -12.62
CA LYS A 34 -4.64 -4.81 -13.37
C LYS A 34 -4.38 -5.94 -14.37
N SER A 35 -3.14 -6.42 -14.50
CA SER A 35 -2.80 -7.50 -15.42
C SER A 35 -3.61 -8.77 -15.13
N THR A 36 -4.02 -9.47 -16.19
CA THR A 36 -4.64 -10.80 -16.08
C THR A 36 -3.63 -11.86 -15.65
N ASP A 37 -2.34 -11.60 -15.83
CA ASP A 37 -1.28 -12.47 -15.35
C ASP A 37 -1.07 -12.26 -13.84
N PHE A 38 -1.38 -13.30 -13.06
CA PHE A 38 -1.29 -13.25 -11.60
C PHE A 38 0.12 -12.97 -11.11
N GLY A 39 1.16 -13.48 -11.79
CA GLY A 39 2.56 -13.25 -11.42
C GLY A 39 2.92 -11.77 -11.51
N THR A 40 2.69 -11.18 -12.69
CA THR A 40 2.89 -9.76 -12.98
C THR A 40 2.12 -8.87 -12.00
N ALA A 41 0.84 -9.15 -11.76
CA ALA A 41 0.03 -8.37 -10.83
C ALA A 41 0.56 -8.49 -9.39
N ALA A 42 0.93 -9.71 -8.95
CA ALA A 42 1.46 -9.94 -7.61
C ALA A 42 2.79 -9.20 -7.39
N GLU A 43 3.68 -9.23 -8.39
CA GLU A 43 4.96 -8.52 -8.35
C GLU A 43 4.76 -7.00 -8.33
N ALA A 44 3.84 -6.47 -9.15
CA ALA A 44 3.50 -5.05 -9.11
C ALA A 44 2.95 -4.61 -7.74
N PHE A 45 2.11 -5.43 -7.11
CA PHE A 45 1.66 -5.18 -5.73
C PHE A 45 2.82 -5.17 -4.73
N ALA A 46 3.78 -6.09 -4.86
CA ALA A 46 4.94 -6.17 -4.00
C ALA A 46 5.82 -4.92 -4.14
N ILE A 47 6.09 -4.49 -5.37
CA ILE A 47 6.85 -3.27 -5.66
C ILE A 47 6.14 -2.05 -5.07
N LEU A 48 4.81 -1.92 -5.23
CA LEU A 48 4.06 -0.81 -4.63
C LEU A 48 4.16 -0.82 -3.09
N ASP A 49 4.08 -2.00 -2.47
CA ASP A 49 4.20 -2.17 -1.01
C ASP A 49 5.61 -1.82 -0.52
N VAL A 50 6.65 -2.16 -1.27
CA VAL A 50 8.05 -1.77 -1.00
C VAL A 50 8.20 -0.24 -1.10
N ILE A 51 7.70 0.38 -2.17
CA ILE A 51 7.83 1.84 -2.39
C ILE A 51 7.09 2.62 -1.29
N VAL A 52 5.87 2.22 -0.97
CA VAL A 52 4.99 3.01 -0.09
C VAL A 52 5.19 2.65 1.38
N ASN A 53 5.21 1.36 1.69
CA ASN A 53 5.26 0.88 3.08
C ASN A 53 6.67 0.48 3.52
N CYS A 54 7.65 0.44 2.62
CA CYS A 54 9.00 -0.07 2.89
C CYS A 54 8.97 -1.47 3.52
N ARG A 55 7.98 -2.29 3.14
CA ARG A 55 7.91 -3.68 3.59
C ARG A 55 9.01 -4.49 2.92
N GLU A 56 9.76 -5.25 3.71
CA GLU A 56 10.72 -6.22 3.20
C GLU A 56 10.00 -7.29 2.38
N ASP A 57 10.70 -7.81 1.35
CA ASP A 57 10.28 -8.89 0.47
C ASP A 57 9.29 -9.87 1.10
N ILE A 58 8.06 -9.87 0.61
CA ILE A 58 7.17 -11.02 0.68
C ILE A 58 7.38 -11.79 -0.63
N SER A 59 8.60 -12.23 -0.90
CA SER A 59 8.74 -13.41 -1.74
C SER A 59 8.02 -14.54 -1.01
N ALA A 60 7.17 -15.27 -1.72
CA ALA A 60 6.34 -16.32 -1.19
C ALA A 60 7.21 -17.53 -0.76
N GLU A 61 7.93 -17.40 0.36
CA GLU A 61 8.67 -18.49 0.97
C GLU A 61 7.92 -18.92 2.24
N THR A 62 7.29 -20.09 2.14
CA THR A 62 6.71 -20.83 3.26
C THR A 62 7.68 -20.86 4.44
N ASP A 63 7.15 -20.68 5.65
CA ASP A 63 7.84 -20.55 6.94
C ASP A 63 8.90 -21.63 7.29
N ASN A 64 9.11 -22.62 6.43
CA ASN A 64 10.02 -23.73 6.66
C ASN A 64 11.46 -23.49 6.17
N GLU A 65 11.74 -22.50 5.30
CA GLU A 65 13.11 -22.25 4.79
C GLU A 65 13.90 -21.17 5.57
N ARG A 66 13.24 -20.40 6.45
CA ARG A 66 13.87 -19.32 7.23
C ARG A 66 14.92 -19.79 8.24
N LYS A 67 15.03 -21.09 8.53
CA LYS A 67 16.00 -21.62 9.49
C LYS A 67 17.37 -21.98 8.90
N GLU A 68 17.50 -22.11 7.57
CA GLU A 68 18.76 -22.59 6.97
C GLU A 68 19.55 -21.56 6.18
N LYS A 69 18.98 -20.41 5.83
CA LYS A 69 19.71 -19.37 5.11
C LYS A 69 19.84 -18.13 5.96
N GLY A 70 21.04 -17.91 6.50
CA GLY A 70 21.49 -16.65 7.10
C GLY A 70 21.59 -15.50 6.10
N LYS A 71 20.57 -15.31 5.25
CA LYS A 71 20.40 -14.11 4.45
C LYS A 71 19.65 -13.12 5.33
N ARG A 72 20.40 -12.20 5.95
CA ARG A 72 19.84 -10.93 6.42
C ARG A 72 19.07 -10.37 5.23
N GLY A 73 17.74 -10.30 5.34
CA GLY A 73 16.93 -9.51 4.41
C GLY A 73 17.59 -8.15 4.27
N HIS A 74 17.71 -7.67 3.04
CA HIS A 74 18.40 -6.41 2.79
C HIS A 74 17.49 -5.29 3.30
N VAL A 75 17.55 -5.02 4.61
CA VAL A 75 16.82 -3.92 5.23
C VAL A 75 17.35 -2.65 4.59
N LEU A 76 16.49 -1.95 3.84
CA LEU A 76 16.80 -0.58 3.41
C LEU A 76 17.20 0.20 4.67
N SER A 77 18.31 0.93 4.62
CA SER A 77 18.71 1.76 5.77
C SER A 77 17.55 2.69 6.15
N GLU A 78 17.43 3.00 7.45
CA GLU A 78 16.36 3.88 7.94
C GLU A 78 16.28 5.20 7.16
N ASP A 79 17.43 5.71 6.72
CA ASP A 79 17.52 6.91 5.89
C ASP A 79 16.93 6.73 4.49
N LYS A 80 17.19 5.60 3.83
CA LYS A 80 16.58 5.29 2.53
C LYS A 80 15.06 5.12 2.64
N GLN A 81 14.58 4.47 3.71
CA GLN A 81 13.14 4.33 3.94
C GLN A 81 12.47 5.70 4.15
N ARG A 82 13.13 6.59 4.91
CA ARG A 82 12.67 7.95 5.16
C ARG A 82 12.57 8.75 3.87
N GLU A 83 13.58 8.64 3.00
CA GLU A 83 13.64 9.28 1.70
C GLU A 83 12.54 8.80 0.75
N HIS A 84 12.35 7.48 0.63
CA HIS A 84 11.28 6.90 -0.21
C HIS A 84 9.91 7.38 0.25
N LYS A 85 9.62 7.32 1.54
CA LYS A 85 8.36 7.80 2.11
C LYS A 85 8.20 9.30 1.89
N ALA A 86 9.26 10.10 2.00
CA ALA A 86 9.21 11.54 1.74
C ALA A 86 8.86 11.85 0.28
N LEU A 87 9.49 11.14 -0.67
CA LEU A 87 9.20 11.26 -2.10
C LEU A 87 7.76 10.84 -2.42
N PHE A 88 7.29 9.71 -1.90
CA PHE A 88 5.92 9.27 -2.12
C PHE A 88 4.90 10.24 -1.51
N LYS A 89 5.16 10.77 -0.30
CA LYS A 89 4.33 11.83 0.30
C LYS A 89 4.25 13.09 -0.56
N ARG A 90 5.36 13.47 -1.20
CA ARG A 90 5.40 14.61 -2.12
C ARG A 90 4.61 14.30 -3.40
N TRP A 91 4.73 13.08 -3.91
CA TRP A 91 3.99 12.63 -5.09
C TRP A 91 2.48 12.58 -4.85
N LEU A 92 2.04 12.10 -3.68
CA LEU A 92 0.64 11.99 -3.28
C LEU A 92 -0.01 13.35 -2.95
N GLN A 93 0.50 14.46 -3.48
CA GLN A 93 -0.08 15.78 -3.28
C GLN A 93 -1.07 16.13 -4.41
N ASN A 94 -2.14 16.83 -4.05
CA ASN A 94 -3.14 17.41 -4.96
C ASN A 94 -3.88 16.36 -5.84
N GLU A 95 -3.65 16.37 -7.15
CA GLU A 95 -4.42 15.62 -8.14
C GLU A 95 -4.11 14.11 -8.13
N ASN A 96 -2.84 13.76 -7.86
CA ASN A 96 -2.41 12.36 -7.78
C ASN A 96 -3.08 11.60 -6.64
N GLU A 97 -3.39 12.28 -5.53
CA GLU A 97 -4.05 11.65 -4.38
C GLU A 97 -5.44 11.11 -4.76
N THR A 98 -6.24 11.93 -5.45
CA THR A 98 -7.60 11.56 -5.86
C THR A 98 -7.57 10.39 -6.85
N GLN A 99 -6.67 10.46 -7.84
CA GLN A 99 -6.53 9.39 -8.83
C GLN A 99 -6.00 8.09 -8.18
N PHE A 100 -5.03 8.19 -7.26
CA PHE A 100 -4.48 7.05 -6.55
C PHE A 100 -5.56 6.31 -5.74
N TRP A 101 -6.41 7.04 -5.01
CA TRP A 101 -7.52 6.44 -4.29
C TRP A 101 -8.55 5.81 -5.23
N SER A 102 -8.88 6.49 -6.32
CA SER A 102 -9.81 5.96 -7.33
C SER A 102 -9.33 4.61 -7.90
N GLU A 103 -8.05 4.53 -8.23
CA GLU A 103 -7.41 3.31 -8.74
C GLU A 103 -7.39 2.19 -7.69
N LEU A 104 -7.02 2.48 -6.44
CA LEU A 104 -7.08 1.46 -5.38
C LEU A 104 -8.53 0.99 -5.11
N HIS A 105 -9.48 1.91 -5.12
CA HIS A 105 -10.89 1.58 -4.89
C HIS A 105 -11.53 0.83 -6.04
N SER A 106 -11.05 0.95 -7.28
CA SER A 106 -11.58 0.15 -8.38
C SER A 106 -11.36 -1.34 -8.12
N PHE A 107 -10.18 -1.74 -7.62
CA PHE A 107 -9.91 -3.14 -7.22
C PHE A 107 -10.83 -3.63 -6.11
N LEU A 108 -11.24 -2.74 -5.19
CA LEU A 108 -12.15 -3.08 -4.09
C LEU A 108 -13.61 -3.25 -4.54
N ARG A 109 -13.99 -2.60 -5.65
CA ARG A 109 -15.35 -2.66 -6.21
C ARG A 109 -15.58 -3.88 -7.10
N THR A 110 -14.54 -4.41 -7.77
CA THR A 110 -14.65 -5.59 -8.63
C THR A 110 -15.06 -6.84 -7.87
N GLU A 111 -16.07 -7.61 -8.29
CA GLU A 111 -16.49 -8.81 -7.55
C GLU A 111 -15.57 -10.03 -7.75
N GLU A 112 -14.85 -10.08 -8.87
CA GLU A 112 -14.20 -11.28 -9.39
C GLU A 112 -12.86 -11.65 -8.71
N SER A 113 -12.28 -10.76 -7.90
CA SER A 113 -10.92 -10.96 -7.37
C SER A 113 -10.79 -10.79 -5.84
N PRO A 114 -11.27 -11.77 -5.03
CA PRO A 114 -11.15 -11.70 -3.57
C PRO A 114 -9.71 -11.58 -3.06
N ALA A 115 -8.76 -12.26 -3.71
CA ALA A 115 -7.35 -12.19 -3.36
C ALA A 115 -6.78 -10.78 -3.52
N THR A 116 -7.10 -10.12 -4.65
CA THR A 116 -6.72 -8.73 -4.92
C THR A 116 -7.32 -7.78 -3.91
N LYS A 117 -8.60 -7.94 -3.53
CA LYS A 117 -9.23 -7.13 -2.46
C LYS A 117 -8.46 -7.24 -1.14
N ILE A 118 -8.12 -8.46 -0.74
CA ILE A 118 -7.38 -8.70 0.49
C ILE A 118 -5.99 -8.04 0.43
N ARG A 119 -5.30 -8.13 -0.71
CA ARG A 119 -4.00 -7.47 -0.91
C ARG A 119 -4.12 -5.95 -0.80
N VAL A 120 -5.06 -5.33 -1.52
CA VAL A 120 -5.31 -3.88 -1.48
C VAL A 120 -5.71 -3.42 -0.08
N LEU A 121 -6.59 -4.14 0.62
CA LEU A 121 -7.00 -3.77 1.97
C LEU A 121 -5.85 -3.86 2.99
N ASN A 122 -4.99 -4.87 2.86
CA ASN A 122 -3.79 -4.98 3.71
C ASN A 122 -2.79 -3.86 3.43
N PHE A 123 -2.59 -3.53 2.15
CA PHE A 123 -1.77 -2.39 1.73
C PHE A 123 -2.31 -1.08 2.33
N LEU A 124 -3.61 -0.80 2.15
CA LEU A 124 -4.28 0.38 2.70
C LEU A 124 -4.15 0.47 4.21
N TYR A 125 -4.41 -0.62 4.93
CA TYR A 125 -4.28 -0.64 6.38
C TYR A 125 -2.84 -0.34 6.83
N THR A 126 -1.84 -0.92 6.15
CA THR A 126 -0.43 -0.73 6.50
C THR A 126 0.01 0.71 6.25
N MET A 127 -0.38 1.29 5.11
CA MET A 127 -0.10 2.67 4.77
C MET A 127 -0.78 3.64 5.74
N LEU A 128 -2.10 3.51 5.95
CA LEU A 128 -2.88 4.46 6.75
C LEU A 128 -2.58 4.37 8.26
N LYS A 129 -2.06 3.24 8.74
CA LYS A 129 -1.62 3.09 10.13
C LYS A 129 -0.24 3.70 10.39
N SER A 130 0.58 3.88 9.34
CA SER A 130 1.93 4.40 9.49
C SER A 130 1.94 5.84 10.01
N PRO A 131 2.77 6.16 11.03
CA PRO A 131 2.95 7.54 11.50
C PRO A 131 3.38 8.49 10.37
N ASP A 132 4.16 8.00 9.41
CA ASP A 132 4.62 8.79 8.26
C ASP A 132 3.48 9.32 7.41
N TYR A 133 2.37 8.58 7.34
CA TYR A 133 1.19 8.89 6.53
C TYR A 133 0.02 9.40 7.37
N PHE A 134 0.23 9.83 8.61
CA PHE A 134 -0.86 10.26 9.50
C PHE A 134 -1.75 11.35 8.88
N HIS A 135 -1.16 12.40 8.28
CA HIS A 135 -1.94 13.45 7.61
C HIS A 135 -2.74 12.94 6.41
N VAL A 136 -2.22 11.95 5.70
CA VAL A 136 -2.92 11.28 4.59
C VAL A 136 -4.09 10.46 5.13
N ALA A 137 -3.88 9.73 6.23
CA ALA A 137 -4.93 8.96 6.89
C ALA A 137 -6.08 9.84 7.41
N MET A 138 -5.74 10.99 7.99
CA MET A 138 -6.72 11.99 8.42
C MET A 138 -7.57 12.49 7.24
N ARG A 139 -6.95 12.87 6.12
CA ARG A 139 -7.69 13.28 4.91
C ARG A 139 -8.51 12.14 4.32
N TYR A 140 -7.96 10.94 4.29
CA TYR A 140 -8.66 9.76 3.80
C TYR A 140 -9.93 9.47 4.62
N ALA A 141 -9.86 9.65 5.93
CA ALA A 141 -10.96 9.39 6.86
C ALA A 141 -12.09 10.44 6.80
N THR A 142 -11.83 11.65 6.31
CA THR A 142 -12.85 12.71 6.19
C THR A 142 -13.73 12.56 4.95
N VAL A 143 -13.36 11.71 3.99
CA VAL A 143 -14.13 11.50 2.76
C VAL A 143 -15.24 10.46 2.98
N PRO A 144 -16.54 10.83 2.92
CA PRO A 144 -17.64 9.91 3.23
C PRO A 144 -17.70 8.69 2.31
N GLU A 145 -17.30 8.84 1.04
CA GLU A 145 -17.30 7.73 0.07
C GLU A 145 -16.30 6.63 0.43
N HIS A 146 -15.18 6.97 1.07
CA HIS A 146 -14.21 6.00 1.54
C HIS A 146 -14.79 5.16 2.69
N LEU A 147 -15.49 5.82 3.62
CA LEU A 147 -16.17 5.15 4.74
C LEU A 147 -17.27 4.22 4.23
N LYS A 148 -18.13 4.70 3.33
CA LYS A 148 -19.21 3.89 2.71
C LYS A 148 -18.66 2.64 2.03
N LEU A 149 -17.53 2.77 1.31
CA LEU A 149 -16.87 1.63 0.68
C LEU A 149 -16.41 0.60 1.72
N MET A 150 -15.76 1.05 2.80
CA MET A 150 -15.33 0.13 3.86
C MET A 150 -16.52 -0.54 4.55
N MET A 151 -17.59 0.20 4.84
CA MET A 151 -18.82 -0.35 5.42
C MET A 151 -19.46 -1.42 4.54
N ARG A 152 -19.48 -1.23 3.21
CA ARG A 152 -19.96 -2.25 2.27
C ARG A 152 -19.10 -3.52 2.34
N LEU A 153 -17.78 -3.38 2.47
CA LEU A 153 -16.86 -4.52 2.54
C LEU A 153 -16.94 -5.27 3.88
N LEU A 154 -17.45 -4.64 4.95
CA LEU A 154 -17.77 -5.33 6.21
C LEU A 154 -18.91 -6.34 6.05
N ASP A 155 -19.78 -6.15 5.06
CA ASP A 155 -20.88 -7.06 4.72
C ASP A 155 -20.52 -8.00 3.55
N ALA A 156 -19.24 -8.09 3.17
CA ALA A 156 -18.82 -8.95 2.08
C ALA A 156 -19.05 -10.43 2.43
N LYS A 157 -19.47 -11.27 1.47
CA LYS A 157 -19.68 -12.72 1.68
C LYS A 157 -18.44 -13.46 2.21
N ASN A 158 -17.24 -12.96 1.90
CA ASN A 158 -15.98 -13.57 2.30
C ASN A 158 -15.52 -13.00 3.65
N CYS A 159 -15.51 -13.83 4.69
CA CYS A 159 -15.13 -13.43 6.06
C CYS A 159 -13.72 -12.81 6.14
N ARG A 160 -12.78 -13.25 5.30
CA ARG A 160 -11.42 -12.69 5.29
C ARG A 160 -11.42 -11.26 4.75
N ILE A 161 -12.26 -10.96 3.76
CA ILE A 161 -12.44 -9.57 3.29
C ILE A 161 -13.03 -8.72 4.41
N GLN A 162 -14.05 -9.20 5.13
CA GLN A 162 -14.66 -8.47 6.26
C GLN A 162 -13.62 -8.11 7.33
N VAL A 163 -12.78 -9.08 7.72
CA VAL A 163 -11.74 -8.89 8.75
C VAL A 163 -10.72 -7.84 8.33
N VAL A 164 -10.22 -7.90 7.09
CA VAL A 164 -9.21 -6.92 6.64
C VAL A 164 -9.84 -5.55 6.39
N ALA A 165 -11.08 -5.50 5.89
CA ALA A 165 -11.84 -4.25 5.77
C ALA A 165 -12.09 -3.61 7.14
N TYR A 166 -12.35 -4.40 8.18
CA TYR A 166 -12.50 -3.92 9.55
C TYR A 166 -11.23 -3.26 10.10
N ASN A 167 -10.05 -3.75 9.72
CA ASN A 167 -8.79 -3.10 10.10
C ASN A 167 -8.65 -1.70 9.50
N VAL A 168 -9.04 -1.51 8.23
CA VAL A 168 -9.09 -0.19 7.59
C VAL A 168 -10.17 0.69 8.21
N PHE A 169 -11.36 0.12 8.46
CA PHE A 169 -12.49 0.82 9.08
C PHE A 169 -12.15 1.43 10.45
N LYS A 170 -11.37 0.73 11.28
CA LYS A 170 -10.89 1.26 12.58
C LYS A 170 -10.14 2.57 12.47
N ILE A 171 -9.43 2.83 11.36
CA ILE A 171 -8.70 4.08 11.14
C ILE A 171 -9.65 5.28 11.12
N PHE A 172 -10.86 5.12 10.56
CA PHE A 172 -11.85 6.21 10.54
C PHE A 172 -12.23 6.67 11.97
N PHE A 173 -12.39 5.73 12.91
CA PHE A 173 -12.68 6.05 14.30
C PHE A 173 -11.48 6.68 15.01
N ALA A 174 -10.28 6.13 14.77
CA ALA A 174 -9.06 6.67 15.35
C ALA A 174 -8.80 8.12 14.88
N CYS A 175 -9.07 8.43 13.61
CA CYS A 175 -8.94 9.76 13.05
C CYS A 175 -10.06 10.73 13.50
N ALA A 176 -11.28 10.24 13.72
CA ALA A 176 -12.40 11.07 14.21
C ALA A 176 -12.25 11.42 15.70
N PHE A 177 -11.59 10.57 16.48
CA PHE A 177 -11.36 10.75 17.91
C PHE A 177 -9.87 10.65 18.25
N PRO A 178 -9.03 11.59 17.79
CA PRO A 178 -7.60 11.56 18.10
C PRO A 178 -7.41 11.73 19.61
N ASP A 179 -6.61 10.82 20.18
CA ASP A 179 -6.14 10.82 21.58
C ASP A 179 -5.60 12.23 21.93
N PRO A 180 -5.83 12.80 23.13
CA PRO A 180 -5.42 14.17 23.44
C PRO A 180 -3.93 14.46 23.19
N VAL A 181 -3.08 13.43 23.30
CA VAL A 181 -1.63 13.51 23.02
C VAL A 181 -1.33 13.76 21.53
N GLN A 182 -2.16 13.26 20.62
CA GLN A 182 -1.98 13.50 19.17
C GLN A 182 -2.46 14.91 18.75
N ARG A 183 -3.39 15.52 19.50
CA ARG A 183 -3.83 16.90 19.23
C ARG A 183 -2.72 17.93 19.44
N SER A 184 -1.79 17.68 20.37
CA SER A 184 -0.65 18.56 20.65
C SER A 184 0.42 18.61 19.55
N GLN A 185 0.40 17.71 18.57
CA GLN A 185 1.32 17.75 17.42
C GLN A 185 0.69 18.38 16.16
N ILE A 186 -0.55 18.88 16.27
CA ILE A 186 -1.33 19.46 15.15
C ILE A 186 -1.32 21.00 15.22
N HIS A 187 -0.66 21.59 16.23
CA HIS A 187 -0.51 23.04 16.40
C HIS A 187 0.95 23.47 16.35
#